data_AF-A0A661JE76-F1
#
_entry.id   AF-A0A661JE76-F1
#
_cell.length_a   1.000
_cell.length_b   1.000
_cell.length_c   1.000
_cell.angle_alpha   90.00
_cell.angle_beta   90.00
_cell.angle_gamma   90.00
#
_symmetry.space_group_name_H-M   'P 1'
#
loop_
_entity.id
_entity.type
_entity.pdbx_description
1 polymer ?
#
loop_
_entity_poly.entity_id
_entity_poly.type
_entity_poly.pdbx_seq_one_letter_code
_entity_poly.pdbx_strand_id
1 'polypeptide(L)'
;MGKARILPLFLCLFFFIQGLNAQTKKQEAMVGISQAYYSMFDEENPYATKEMLNHIRREKFDLVLPRVMREHKIDMWIHVIRPWSWSGNEYRRLEHLDLNYQSLDSTDPLRYEFGTNNAVLIFTDRGGDRVERVVFEGEVEDPLAYDIVRGETRFINQENYEILDYVTEHPDKVPETELGYRFMGLREFVAERDPKRIAVNYCEKLALAEGSETYTLALTDGISYADHFQLTKALGEKYAQRMVSAEYLILDYLTRRVASEIVLYGISGNLREKEWSFDKLVPGVSTLRDVGGDWFCTREIGHKEEAMRDHPLQRGDLFQRETNPYYIPKKGEKELPSPIKKVWDEVLKVRKILLENIK
;
A
#
# COMPACT_ATOMS: atom_id res chain seq x y z
N MET A 1 -21.95 26.53 47.57
CA MET A 1 -20.57 26.48 47.04
C MET A 1 -20.28 25.06 46.57
N GLY A 2 -20.61 24.76 45.32
CA GLY A 2 -20.44 23.43 44.73
C GLY A 2 -19.01 23.21 44.27
N LYS A 3 -18.35 22.16 44.77
CA LYS A 3 -17.02 21.74 44.32
C LYS A 3 -17.12 21.16 42.91
N ALA A 4 -16.55 21.86 41.93
CA ALA A 4 -16.51 21.42 40.54
C ALA A 4 -15.66 20.14 40.41
N ARG A 5 -16.24 19.11 39.77
CA ARG A 5 -15.59 17.87 39.36
C ARG A 5 -14.64 18.16 38.19
N ILE A 6 -13.36 18.41 38.46
CA ILE A 6 -12.31 18.56 37.43
C ILE A 6 -11.54 17.24 37.21
N LEU A 7 -11.88 16.17 37.94
CA LEU A 7 -11.15 14.90 37.86
C LEU A 7 -11.34 14.01 36.62
N PRO A 8 -12.40 14.11 35.76
CA PRO A 8 -12.53 13.16 34.65
C PRO A 8 -11.72 13.55 33.40
N LEU A 9 -11.33 14.82 33.23
CA LEU A 9 -10.60 15.24 32.02
C LEU A 9 -9.13 14.80 32.02
N PHE A 10 -8.47 14.81 33.17
CA PHE A 10 -7.06 14.43 33.29
C PHE A 10 -6.82 12.93 33.12
N LEU A 11 -7.79 12.08 33.51
CA LEU A 11 -7.66 10.63 33.32
C LEU A 11 -7.75 10.24 31.84
N CYS A 12 -8.62 10.88 31.06
CA CYS A 12 -8.76 10.60 29.62
C CYS A 12 -7.52 11.02 28.83
N LEU A 13 -6.86 12.13 29.18
CA LEU A 13 -5.61 12.57 28.56
C LEU A 13 -4.46 11.58 28.80
N PHE A 14 -4.38 10.95 29.97
CA PHE A 14 -3.35 9.94 30.25
C PHE A 14 -3.55 8.65 29.43
N PHE A 15 -4.78 8.21 29.20
CA PHE A 15 -5.06 7.07 28.33
C PHE A 15 -4.80 7.38 26.84
N PHE A 16 -5.08 8.61 26.38
CA PHE A 16 -4.75 9.04 25.02
C PHE A 16 -3.24 9.13 24.78
N ILE A 17 -2.48 9.68 25.75
CA ILE A 17 -1.01 9.78 25.65
C ILE A 17 -0.34 8.40 25.73
N GLN A 18 -0.90 7.45 26.49
CA GLN A 18 -0.41 6.07 26.52
C GLN A 18 -0.81 5.28 25.25
N GLY A 19 -1.99 5.51 24.68
CA GLY A 19 -2.39 4.95 23.38
C GLY A 19 -1.47 5.40 22.25
N LEU A 20 -1.17 6.70 22.18
CA LEU A 20 -0.24 7.29 21.20
C LEU A 20 1.21 6.80 21.41
N ASN A 21 1.69 6.69 22.65
CA ASN A 21 3.03 6.16 22.95
C ASN A 21 3.18 4.64 22.78
N ALA A 22 2.08 3.88 22.90
CA ALA A 22 2.10 2.44 22.65
C ALA A 22 2.10 2.14 21.14
N GLN A 23 1.47 3.00 20.33
CA GLN A 23 1.52 2.91 18.86
C GLN A 23 2.90 3.31 18.31
N THR A 24 3.56 4.34 18.85
CA THR A 24 4.93 4.72 18.39
C THR A 24 6.02 3.69 18.76
N LYS A 25 5.77 2.80 19.72
CA LYS A 25 6.71 1.72 20.11
C LYS A 25 6.41 0.36 19.49
N LYS A 26 5.28 0.19 18.82
CA LYS A 26 5.01 -1.00 18.01
C LYS A 26 5.42 -0.71 16.58
N GLN A 27 6.66 -1.06 16.25
CA GLN A 27 7.01 -1.38 14.87
C GLN A 27 5.98 -2.42 14.39
N GLU A 28 5.24 -2.05 13.34
CA GLU A 28 4.07 -2.70 12.75
C GLU A 28 3.74 -4.13 13.20
N ALA A 29 2.47 -4.37 13.57
CA ALA A 29 1.96 -5.73 13.76
C ALA A 29 1.87 -6.53 12.44
N MET A 30 2.17 -5.93 11.28
CA MET A 30 2.24 -6.60 9.98
C MET A 30 3.33 -6.00 9.08
N VAL A 31 4.57 -6.24 9.48
CA VAL A 31 5.76 -6.17 8.61
C VAL A 31 5.56 -7.22 7.49
N GLY A 32 5.04 -6.84 6.33
CA GLY A 32 4.80 -7.86 5.31
C GLY A 32 4.30 -7.39 3.96
N ILE A 33 3.12 -6.76 3.87
CA ILE A 33 2.48 -6.60 2.55
C ILE A 33 2.91 -5.31 1.86
N SER A 34 2.95 -4.16 2.57
CA SER A 34 3.58 -2.95 2.04
C SER A 34 5.06 -3.19 1.75
N GLN A 35 5.75 -3.94 2.62
CA GLN A 35 7.15 -4.31 2.44
C GLN A 35 7.39 -5.32 1.30
N ALA A 36 6.48 -6.26 1.04
CA ALA A 36 6.62 -7.23 -0.05
C ALA A 36 6.26 -6.64 -1.42
N TYR A 37 5.26 -5.76 -1.49
CA TYR A 37 4.82 -5.17 -2.76
C TYR A 37 5.48 -3.83 -3.07
N TYR A 38 5.73 -2.99 -2.07
CA TYR A 38 6.12 -1.59 -2.28
C TYR A 38 7.51 -1.19 -1.77
N SER A 39 8.31 -2.11 -1.20
CA SER A 39 9.71 -1.80 -0.85
C SER A 39 10.57 -1.38 -2.05
N MET A 40 10.14 -1.72 -3.27
CA MET A 40 10.78 -1.21 -4.49
C MET A 40 10.46 0.26 -4.76
N PHE A 41 9.38 0.83 -4.25
CA PHE A 41 9.03 2.25 -4.36
C PHE A 41 9.43 3.06 -3.11
N ASP A 42 10.17 2.44 -2.19
CA ASP A 42 10.73 3.07 -1.00
C ASP A 42 11.70 4.19 -1.44
N GLU A 43 11.63 5.35 -0.80
CA GLU A 43 12.48 6.51 -1.14
C GLU A 43 13.97 6.20 -0.97
N GLU A 44 14.30 5.21 -0.14
CA GLU A 44 15.68 4.74 0.06
C GLU A 44 16.20 3.86 -1.09
N ASN A 45 15.38 3.50 -2.10
CA ASN A 45 15.79 2.70 -3.25
C ASN A 45 16.44 3.57 -4.35
N PRO A 46 17.77 3.54 -4.52
CA PRO A 46 18.45 4.38 -5.51
C PRO A 46 18.14 4.00 -6.96
N TYR A 47 17.57 2.82 -7.20
CA TYR A 47 17.23 2.33 -8.54
C TYR A 47 15.79 2.68 -8.94
N ALA A 48 14.92 3.00 -7.98
CA ALA A 48 13.53 3.38 -8.20
C ALA A 48 13.38 4.88 -8.52
N THR A 49 14.17 5.33 -9.50
CA THR A 49 14.11 6.70 -10.00
C THR A 49 12.73 7.04 -10.55
N LYS A 50 12.35 8.32 -10.51
CA LYS A 50 11.08 8.79 -11.09
C LYS A 50 10.90 8.34 -12.54
N GLU A 51 11.96 8.37 -13.34
CA GLU A 51 11.96 7.92 -14.72
C GLU A 51 11.65 6.42 -14.85
N MET A 52 12.25 5.59 -13.98
CA MET A 52 11.98 4.14 -13.93
C MET A 52 10.52 3.87 -13.53
N LEU A 53 10.02 4.53 -12.49
CA LEU A 53 8.64 4.36 -12.03
C LEU A 53 7.62 4.80 -13.09
N ASN A 54 7.90 5.91 -13.78
CA ASN A 54 7.09 6.37 -14.90
C ASN A 54 7.11 5.38 -16.08
N HIS A 55 8.28 4.81 -16.39
CA HIS A 55 8.40 3.78 -17.43
C HIS A 55 7.57 2.53 -17.09
N ILE A 56 7.71 2.01 -15.86
CA ILE A 56 6.92 0.88 -15.35
C ILE A 56 5.43 1.14 -15.49
N ARG A 57 4.97 2.31 -15.02
CA ARG A 57 3.55 2.70 -15.07
C ARG A 57 2.99 2.67 -16.49
N ARG A 58 3.70 3.30 -17.43
CA ARG A 58 3.30 3.32 -18.84
C ARG A 58 3.28 1.90 -19.42
N GLU A 59 4.30 1.10 -19.13
CA GLU A 59 4.36 -0.30 -19.58
C GLU A 59 3.20 -1.13 -19.03
N LYS A 60 2.82 -0.97 -17.75
CA LYS A 60 1.64 -1.65 -17.18
C LYS A 60 0.34 -1.17 -17.81
N PHE A 61 0.20 0.13 -18.05
CA PHE A 61 -0.98 0.68 -18.74
C PHE A 61 -1.11 0.19 -20.18
N ASP A 62 0.01 -0.11 -20.85
CA ASP A 62 0.04 -0.61 -22.22
C ASP A 62 -0.16 -2.13 -22.29
N LEU A 63 0.43 -2.90 -21.38
CA LEU A 63 0.48 -4.37 -21.47
C LEU A 63 -0.50 -5.09 -20.53
N VAL A 64 -0.63 -4.60 -19.30
CA VAL A 64 -1.39 -5.28 -18.24
C VAL A 64 -2.84 -4.80 -18.20
N LEU A 65 -3.04 -3.48 -18.16
CA LEU A 65 -4.35 -2.85 -18.00
C LEU A 65 -5.38 -3.32 -19.06
N PRO A 66 -5.09 -3.33 -20.38
CA PRO A 66 -6.07 -3.78 -21.37
C PRO A 66 -6.41 -5.26 -21.19
N ARG A 67 -5.42 -6.08 -20.83
CA ARG A 67 -5.61 -7.52 -20.66
C ARG A 67 -6.52 -7.83 -19.48
N VAL A 68 -6.29 -7.21 -18.32
CA VAL A 68 -7.11 -7.47 -17.12
C VAL A 68 -8.54 -6.92 -17.29
N MET A 69 -8.71 -5.75 -17.91
CA MET A 69 -10.04 -5.20 -18.20
C MET A 69 -10.85 -6.16 -19.09
N ARG A 70 -10.22 -6.70 -20.15
CA ARG A 70 -10.87 -7.63 -21.10
C ARG A 70 -11.21 -8.97 -20.49
N GLU A 71 -10.28 -9.58 -19.76
CA GLU A 71 -10.49 -10.87 -19.09
C GLU A 71 -11.65 -10.79 -18.09
N HIS A 72 -11.77 -9.66 -17.38
CA HIS A 72 -12.88 -9.39 -16.46
C HIS A 72 -14.13 -8.80 -17.13
N LYS A 73 -14.10 -8.56 -18.44
CA LYS A 73 -15.20 -7.97 -19.24
C LYS A 73 -15.66 -6.62 -18.69
N ILE A 74 -14.71 -5.76 -18.32
CA ILE A 74 -14.95 -4.42 -17.80
C ILE A 74 -14.75 -3.42 -18.94
N ASP A 75 -15.80 -2.64 -19.23
CA ASP A 75 -15.73 -1.60 -20.27
C ASP A 75 -15.14 -0.31 -19.71
N MET A 76 -15.40 -0.02 -18.44
CA MET A 76 -14.88 1.17 -17.75
C MET A 76 -14.48 0.81 -16.32
N TRP A 77 -13.35 1.32 -15.86
CA TRP A 77 -12.93 1.25 -14.48
C TRP A 77 -12.78 2.67 -13.93
N ILE A 78 -13.56 2.99 -12.89
CA ILE A 78 -13.45 4.24 -12.13
C ILE A 78 -12.76 3.93 -10.81
N HIS A 79 -11.58 4.48 -10.60
CA HIS A 79 -10.80 4.29 -9.37
C HIS A 79 -10.71 5.61 -8.61
N VAL A 80 -11.18 5.62 -7.36
CA VAL A 80 -11.19 6.81 -6.51
C VAL A 80 -10.12 6.68 -5.44
N ILE A 81 -9.12 7.57 -5.48
CA ILE A 81 -8.08 7.71 -4.45
C ILE A 81 -8.40 8.95 -3.62
N ARG A 82 -8.54 8.78 -2.30
CA ARG A 82 -8.82 9.91 -1.40
C ARG A 82 -7.53 10.58 -0.90
N PRO A 83 -7.52 11.93 -0.80
CA PRO A 83 -6.38 12.69 -0.27
C PRO A 83 -6.21 12.59 1.25
N TRP A 84 -7.29 12.29 1.99
CA TRP A 84 -7.32 12.44 3.46
C TRP A 84 -7.42 11.12 4.25
N SER A 85 -7.24 9.96 3.62
CA SER A 85 -7.10 8.72 4.39
C SER A 85 -5.73 8.75 5.06
N TRP A 86 -5.69 9.00 6.37
CA TRP A 86 -4.45 9.00 7.16
C TRP A 86 -3.67 7.68 6.95
N SER A 87 -2.53 7.71 6.24
CA SER A 87 -1.59 6.57 6.18
C SER A 87 -0.75 6.41 7.44
N GLY A 88 -0.58 7.48 8.21
CA GLY A 88 0.21 7.51 9.45
C GLY A 88 1.71 7.27 9.30
N ASN A 89 2.23 7.05 8.08
CA ASN A 89 3.46 6.28 7.93
C ASN A 89 4.56 6.81 7.00
N GLU A 90 4.51 7.99 6.36
CA GLU A 90 5.72 8.51 5.66
C GLU A 90 5.96 10.03 5.91
N TYR A 91 7.24 10.41 5.97
CA TYR A 91 7.71 11.80 6.07
C TYR A 91 8.22 12.23 4.69
N ARG A 92 7.42 12.92 3.86
CA ARG A 92 7.96 13.61 2.68
C ARG A 92 8.43 15.02 3.04
N ARG A 93 9.69 15.35 2.74
CA ARG A 93 10.13 16.74 2.67
C ARG A 93 9.67 17.36 1.36
N LEU A 94 8.84 18.40 1.44
CA LEU A 94 8.74 19.37 0.36
C LEU A 94 10.00 20.23 0.40
N GLU A 95 10.88 20.11 -0.60
CA GLU A 95 12.03 21.00 -0.71
C GLU A 95 11.55 22.47 -0.77
N HIS A 96 12.21 23.34 0.00
CA HIS A 96 12.02 24.80 0.12
C HIS A 96 10.98 25.33 1.10
N LEU A 97 10.28 24.48 1.86
CA LEU A 97 9.46 24.93 2.98
C LEU A 97 9.92 24.22 4.26
N ASP A 98 10.38 24.97 5.26
CA ASP A 98 10.69 24.50 6.63
C ASP A 98 9.40 24.13 7.41
N LEU A 99 8.47 23.44 6.74
CA LEU A 99 7.22 22.95 7.28
C LEU A 99 7.27 21.42 7.26
N ASN A 100 7.57 20.82 8.40
CA ASN A 100 7.44 19.37 8.62
C ASN A 100 5.95 19.01 8.69
N TYR A 101 5.32 18.74 7.56
CA TYR A 101 4.04 18.02 7.56
C TYR A 101 4.31 16.52 7.62
N GLN A 102 3.67 15.82 8.55
CA GLN A 102 3.44 14.37 8.39
C GLN A 102 2.48 14.25 7.21
N SER A 103 2.91 13.71 6.07
CA SER A 103 2.02 13.62 4.91
C SER A 103 0.89 12.65 5.23
N LEU A 104 -0.35 13.08 4.94
CA LEU A 104 -1.45 12.16 4.75
C LEU A 104 -1.19 11.47 3.41
N ASP A 105 -0.42 10.38 3.39
CA ASP A 105 -0.37 9.57 2.18
C ASP A 105 -1.69 8.83 2.05
N SER A 106 -2.16 8.64 0.83
CA SER A 106 -3.33 7.80 0.61
C SER A 106 -3.02 6.38 1.08
N THR A 107 -3.96 5.73 1.78
CA THR A 107 -3.84 4.29 2.09
C THR A 107 -4.17 3.43 0.88
N ASP A 108 -4.57 4.04 -0.25
CA ASP A 108 -4.86 3.29 -1.46
C ASP A 108 -3.59 2.58 -1.96
N PRO A 109 -3.65 1.26 -2.20
CA PRO A 109 -2.50 0.49 -2.67
C PRO A 109 -2.07 0.89 -4.09
N LEU A 110 -3.01 1.31 -4.93
CA LEU A 110 -2.73 1.66 -6.33
C LEU A 110 -2.15 3.06 -6.49
N ARG A 111 -1.88 3.80 -5.41
CA ARG A 111 -1.28 5.15 -5.48
C ARG A 111 0.05 5.19 -6.22
N TYR A 112 0.93 4.21 -6.00
CA TYR A 112 2.24 4.15 -6.68
C TYR A 112 2.09 3.71 -8.13
N GLU A 113 1.20 2.74 -8.36
CA GLU A 113 0.86 2.22 -9.68
C GLU A 113 0.34 3.33 -10.59
N PHE A 114 -0.51 4.21 -10.06
CA PHE A 114 -1.09 5.32 -10.82
C PHE A 114 -0.32 6.63 -10.70
N GLY A 115 0.62 6.72 -9.76
CA GLY A 115 1.43 7.91 -9.51
C GLY A 115 0.57 9.05 -8.98
N THR A 116 -0.29 8.79 -7.99
CA THR A 116 -1.15 9.82 -7.39
C THR A 116 -1.65 9.42 -6.01
N ASN A 117 -1.74 10.39 -5.10
CA ASN A 117 -2.31 10.23 -3.77
C ASN A 117 -3.75 10.77 -3.67
N ASN A 118 -4.27 11.34 -4.74
CA ASN A 118 -5.61 11.92 -4.78
C ASN A 118 -6.05 12.10 -6.23
N ALA A 119 -6.97 11.25 -6.68
CA ALA A 119 -7.54 11.38 -8.01
C ALA A 119 -8.84 10.58 -8.16
N VAL A 120 -9.66 11.02 -9.12
CA VAL A 120 -10.65 10.16 -9.77
C VAL A 120 -10.07 9.77 -11.13
N LEU A 121 -9.68 8.50 -11.26
CA LEU A 121 -9.10 7.95 -12.47
C LEU A 121 -10.17 7.15 -13.22
N ILE A 122 -10.21 7.29 -14.54
CA ILE A 122 -11.13 6.56 -15.40
C ILE A 122 -10.37 5.89 -16.54
N PHE A 123 -10.47 4.57 -16.59
CA PHE A 123 -9.93 3.75 -17.67
C PHE A 123 -11.09 3.22 -18.50
N THR A 124 -11.07 3.42 -19.82
CA THR A 124 -12.15 2.95 -20.71
C THR A 124 -11.59 2.08 -21.83
N ASP A 125 -12.02 0.82 -21.88
CA ASP A 125 -11.69 -0.08 -23.00
C ASP A 125 -12.80 0.00 -24.05
N ARG A 126 -12.43 0.46 -25.25
CA ARG A 126 -13.34 0.53 -26.40
C ARG A 126 -13.11 -0.60 -27.41
N GLY A 127 -12.31 -1.61 -27.05
CA GLY A 127 -11.96 -2.75 -27.90
C GLY A 127 -10.88 -2.46 -28.95
N GLY A 128 -10.19 -1.32 -28.85
CA GLY A 128 -9.05 -0.97 -29.71
C GLY A 128 -7.72 -1.51 -29.19
N ASP A 129 -6.60 -0.99 -29.68
CA ASP A 129 -5.27 -1.46 -29.27
C ASP A 129 -4.88 -1.02 -27.85
N ARG A 130 -5.46 0.09 -27.36
CA ARG A 130 -5.19 0.64 -26.03
C ARG A 130 -6.46 1.04 -25.29
N VAL A 131 -6.35 1.05 -23.97
CA VAL A 131 -7.35 1.61 -23.04
C VAL A 131 -7.16 3.13 -22.97
N GLU A 132 -8.27 3.88 -23.06
CA GLU A 132 -8.30 5.33 -22.82
C GLU A 132 -8.09 5.58 -21.32
N ARG A 133 -7.11 6.41 -20.96
CA ARG A 133 -6.71 6.66 -19.56
C ARG A 133 -6.95 8.13 -19.23
N VAL A 134 -7.78 8.39 -18.25
CA VAL A 134 -8.20 9.76 -17.90
C VAL A 134 -7.99 10.02 -16.42
N VAL A 135 -7.28 11.10 -16.11
CA VAL A 135 -7.33 11.75 -14.80
C VAL A 135 -8.52 12.70 -14.85
N PHE A 136 -9.65 12.23 -14.33
CA PHE A 136 -10.90 12.98 -14.37
C PHE A 136 -10.90 14.13 -13.37
N GLU A 137 -10.27 13.90 -12.21
CA GLU A 137 -10.03 14.88 -11.16
C GLU A 137 -8.74 14.53 -10.42
N GLY A 138 -8.02 15.54 -9.96
CA GLY A 138 -6.79 15.39 -9.15
C GLY A 138 -5.51 15.48 -9.97
N GLU A 139 -4.39 15.14 -9.33
CA GLU A 139 -3.06 15.23 -9.92
C GLU A 139 -2.43 13.86 -10.11
N VAL A 140 -1.44 13.80 -11.01
CA VAL A 140 -0.61 12.61 -11.24
C VAL A 140 0.85 13.03 -11.45
N GLU A 141 1.78 12.18 -10.99
CA GLU A 141 3.22 12.38 -11.11
C GLU A 141 3.72 12.29 -12.56
N ASP A 142 3.00 11.54 -13.41
CA ASP A 142 3.30 11.35 -14.83
C ASP A 142 2.07 11.63 -15.71
N PRO A 143 1.80 12.91 -16.04
CA PRO A 143 0.68 13.27 -16.91
C PRO A 143 0.74 12.61 -18.30
N LEU A 144 1.94 12.27 -18.80
CA LEU A 144 2.11 11.65 -20.12
C LEU A 144 1.68 10.18 -20.17
N ALA A 145 1.46 9.55 -19.01
CA ALA A 145 0.88 8.21 -18.94
C ALA A 145 -0.63 8.21 -19.27
N TYR A 146 -1.27 9.38 -19.28
CA TYR A 146 -2.70 9.56 -19.44
C TYR A 146 -3.03 10.28 -20.75
N ASP A 147 -4.18 9.97 -21.34
CA ASP A 147 -4.67 10.58 -22.57
C ASP A 147 -5.34 11.93 -22.30
N ILE A 148 -6.02 12.06 -21.16
CA ILE A 148 -6.69 13.28 -20.73
C ILE A 148 -6.36 13.51 -19.26
N VAL A 149 -5.87 14.70 -18.94
CA VAL A 149 -5.71 15.17 -17.56
C VAL A 149 -6.53 16.44 -17.42
N ARG A 150 -7.67 16.34 -16.71
CA ARG A 150 -8.54 17.49 -16.45
C ARG A 150 -7.99 18.41 -15.36
N GLY A 151 -7.08 17.90 -14.54
CA GLY A 151 -6.45 18.60 -13.42
C GLY A 151 -7.26 18.47 -12.13
N GLU A 152 -6.77 19.14 -11.08
CA GLU A 152 -7.50 19.28 -9.83
C GLU A 152 -8.87 19.90 -10.08
N THR A 153 -9.85 19.54 -9.24
CA THR A 153 -11.03 20.40 -9.10
C THR A 153 -10.57 21.84 -8.90
N ARG A 154 -11.35 22.83 -9.39
CA ARG A 154 -11.16 24.25 -9.06
C ARG A 154 -11.31 24.56 -7.56
N PHE A 155 -11.30 23.55 -6.70
CA PHE A 155 -11.70 23.56 -5.31
C PHE A 155 -10.63 22.80 -4.51
N ILE A 156 -9.37 23.20 -4.67
CA ILE A 156 -8.17 22.53 -4.15
C ILE A 156 -8.18 22.49 -2.61
N ASN A 157 -8.71 23.53 -1.98
CA ASN A 157 -8.92 23.60 -0.55
C ASN A 157 -10.39 23.91 -0.23
N GLN A 158 -10.95 23.11 0.67
CA GLN A 158 -12.27 23.33 1.29
C GLN A 158 -12.35 24.66 2.06
N GLU A 159 -11.21 25.32 2.25
CA GLU A 159 -11.09 26.67 2.78
C GLU A 159 -10.62 27.62 1.65
N ASN A 160 -11.50 28.55 1.26
CA ASN A 160 -11.25 29.84 0.59
C ASN A 160 -11.95 30.02 -0.77
N TYR A 161 -12.96 30.90 -0.77
CA TYR A 161 -13.50 31.78 -1.84
C TYR A 161 -13.86 31.20 -3.22
N GLU A 162 -13.12 30.27 -3.81
CA GLU A 162 -13.37 29.74 -5.16
C GLU A 162 -14.66 28.90 -5.24
N ILE A 163 -14.97 28.14 -4.19
CA ILE A 163 -16.28 27.46 -4.05
C ILE A 163 -17.40 28.50 -3.96
N LEU A 164 -17.20 29.59 -3.19
CA LEU A 164 -18.20 30.64 -3.01
C LEU A 164 -18.47 31.40 -4.31
N ASP A 165 -17.42 31.74 -5.07
CA ASP A 165 -17.52 32.39 -6.37
C ASP A 165 -18.22 31.47 -7.37
N TYR A 166 -17.86 30.18 -7.42
CA TYR A 166 -18.52 29.20 -8.29
C TYR A 166 -20.00 29.01 -7.94
N VAL A 167 -20.32 28.87 -6.64
CA VAL A 167 -21.70 28.76 -6.13
C VAL A 167 -22.51 30.00 -6.48
N THR A 168 -21.88 31.18 -6.43
CA THR A 168 -22.53 32.46 -6.79
C THR A 168 -22.82 32.55 -8.29
N GLU A 169 -21.89 32.12 -9.13
CA GLU A 169 -22.04 32.12 -10.59
C GLU A 169 -22.96 30.99 -11.11
N HIS A 170 -23.04 29.85 -10.40
CA HIS A 170 -23.73 28.64 -10.85
C HIS A 170 -24.58 27.98 -9.74
N PRO A 171 -25.54 28.70 -9.13
CA PRO A 171 -26.26 28.21 -7.95
C PRO A 171 -27.03 26.90 -8.19
N ASP A 172 -27.44 26.65 -9.44
CA ASP A 172 -28.16 25.46 -9.89
C ASP A 172 -27.27 24.26 -10.24
N LYS A 173 -25.94 24.39 -10.16
CA LYS A 173 -24.98 23.31 -10.46
C LYS A 173 -24.13 22.89 -9.25
N VAL A 174 -24.52 23.34 -8.06
CA VAL A 174 -23.83 23.05 -6.80
C VAL A 174 -24.23 21.67 -6.30
N PRO A 175 -23.28 20.74 -6.08
CA PRO A 175 -23.58 19.46 -5.45
C PRO A 175 -24.06 19.65 -4.00
N GLU A 176 -24.94 18.77 -3.52
CA GLU A 176 -25.48 18.81 -2.15
C GLU A 176 -24.40 18.65 -1.06
N THR A 177 -23.29 18.01 -1.41
CA THR A 177 -22.15 17.83 -0.50
C THR A 177 -20.88 18.18 -1.23
N GLU A 178 -19.89 18.63 -0.47
CA GLU A 178 -18.59 19.02 -1.00
C GLU A 178 -17.86 17.90 -1.76
N LEU A 179 -18.04 16.64 -1.32
CA LEU A 179 -17.51 15.47 -2.02
C LEU A 179 -18.13 15.26 -3.42
N GLY A 180 -19.26 15.91 -3.71
CA GLY A 180 -19.87 15.87 -5.04
C GLY A 180 -19.08 16.65 -6.10
N TYR A 181 -18.25 17.63 -5.69
CA TYR A 181 -17.51 18.49 -6.64
C TYR A 181 -16.56 17.68 -7.54
N ARG A 182 -15.91 16.64 -7.01
CA ARG A 182 -15.01 15.78 -7.79
C ARG A 182 -15.68 14.89 -8.82
N PHE A 183 -17.01 14.76 -8.78
CA PHE A 183 -17.78 13.97 -9.74
C PHE A 183 -18.61 14.86 -10.70
N MET A 184 -18.40 16.18 -10.68
CA MET A 184 -19.10 17.08 -11.60
C MET A 184 -18.75 16.79 -13.07
N GLY A 185 -19.78 16.70 -13.90
CA GLY A 185 -19.62 16.38 -15.32
C GLY A 185 -19.29 14.89 -15.60
N LEU A 186 -19.29 14.04 -14.58
CA LEU A 186 -18.96 12.62 -14.73
C LEU A 186 -20.00 11.90 -15.58
N ARG A 187 -21.29 12.23 -15.40
CA ARG A 187 -22.38 11.58 -16.12
C ARG A 187 -22.24 11.74 -17.62
N GLU A 188 -21.98 12.95 -18.08
CA GLU A 188 -21.83 13.31 -19.48
C GLU A 188 -20.61 12.57 -20.06
N PHE A 189 -19.50 12.59 -19.33
CA PHE A 189 -18.29 11.88 -19.71
C PHE A 189 -18.52 10.37 -19.86
N VAL A 190 -19.22 9.75 -18.91
CA VAL A 190 -19.59 8.33 -18.96
C VAL A 190 -20.61 8.07 -20.08
N ALA A 191 -21.55 8.98 -20.30
CA ALA A 191 -22.58 8.83 -21.31
C ALA A 191 -22.07 8.85 -22.75
N GLU A 192 -21.02 9.64 -23.04
CA GLU A 192 -20.33 9.62 -24.33
C GLU A 192 -19.69 8.26 -24.66
N ARG A 193 -19.38 7.46 -23.63
CA ARG A 193 -18.72 6.15 -23.72
C ARG A 193 -19.71 4.99 -23.61
N ASP A 194 -20.87 5.21 -22.97
CA ASP A 194 -21.95 4.24 -22.71
C ASP A 194 -21.45 2.83 -22.27
N PRO A 195 -20.58 2.73 -21.24
CA PRO A 195 -20.04 1.44 -20.80
C PRO A 195 -21.16 0.54 -20.26
N LYS A 196 -21.14 -0.76 -20.59
CA LYS A 196 -22.12 -1.74 -20.10
C LYS A 196 -21.75 -2.28 -18.72
N ARG A 197 -20.46 -2.30 -18.38
CA ARG A 197 -19.96 -2.73 -17.07
C ARG A 197 -18.89 -1.78 -16.53
N ILE A 198 -19.15 -1.21 -15.36
CA ILE A 198 -18.32 -0.18 -14.72
C ILE A 198 -17.72 -0.76 -13.44
N ALA A 199 -16.42 -1.02 -13.41
CA ALA A 199 -15.73 -1.45 -12.20
C ALA A 199 -15.44 -0.26 -11.29
N VAL A 200 -15.62 -0.42 -9.97
CA VAL A 200 -15.28 0.57 -8.94
C VAL A 200 -14.53 -0.10 -7.78
N ASN A 201 -13.59 0.61 -7.15
CA ASN A 201 -12.65 0.09 -6.15
C ASN A 201 -13.27 -0.12 -4.75
N TYR A 202 -14.32 -0.94 -4.68
CA TYR A 202 -14.89 -1.50 -3.46
C TYR A 202 -14.84 -3.03 -3.49
N CYS A 203 -14.91 -3.67 -2.33
CA CYS A 203 -14.97 -5.14 -2.19
C CYS A 203 -16.40 -5.68 -2.10
N GLU A 204 -16.62 -6.90 -2.62
CA GLU A 204 -17.87 -7.64 -2.40
C GLU A 204 -17.63 -9.05 -1.85
N LYS A 205 -16.62 -9.77 -2.34
CA LYS A 205 -16.42 -11.20 -2.06
C LYS A 205 -15.10 -11.51 -1.39
N LEU A 206 -14.07 -10.71 -1.66
CA LEU A 206 -12.70 -10.99 -1.22
C LEU A 206 -12.36 -10.33 0.12
N ALA A 207 -13.24 -9.48 0.66
CA ALA A 207 -13.06 -8.90 1.98
C ALA A 207 -13.13 -10.00 3.05
N LEU A 208 -12.02 -10.22 3.75
CA LEU A 208 -12.00 -10.92 5.03
C LEU A 208 -12.26 -9.90 6.13
N ALA A 209 -13.05 -10.26 7.16
CA ALA A 209 -13.35 -9.36 8.28
C ALA A 209 -12.08 -8.81 8.97
N GLU A 210 -11.01 -9.61 9.03
CA GLU A 210 -9.71 -9.16 9.55
C GLU A 210 -8.98 -8.18 8.61
N GLY A 211 -9.24 -8.26 7.31
CA GLY A 211 -8.63 -7.41 6.28
C GLY A 211 -9.22 -6.01 6.17
N SER A 212 -10.46 -5.79 6.61
CA SER A 212 -11.07 -4.46 6.72
C SER A 212 -10.64 -3.69 7.98
N GLU A 213 -10.16 -4.39 9.01
CA GLU A 213 -9.76 -3.81 10.30
C GLU A 213 -8.26 -3.51 10.39
N THR A 214 -7.48 -3.93 9.41
CA THR A 214 -6.03 -3.70 9.33
C THR A 214 -5.70 -2.81 8.13
N TYR A 215 -5.05 -1.68 8.42
CA TYR A 215 -4.71 -0.57 7.51
C TYR A 215 -3.98 -0.93 6.19
N THR A 216 -3.68 -2.20 5.95
CA THR A 216 -2.82 -2.68 4.86
C THR A 216 -3.41 -3.82 4.03
N LEU A 217 -4.60 -4.35 4.37
CA LEU A 217 -5.10 -5.60 3.80
C LEU A 217 -6.24 -5.47 2.79
N ALA A 218 -6.98 -4.36 2.78
CA ALA A 218 -8.02 -4.13 1.78
C ALA A 218 -7.40 -3.58 0.48
N LEU A 219 -6.69 -4.43 -0.28
CA LEU A 219 -6.08 -4.04 -1.56
C LEU A 219 -7.09 -3.49 -2.58
N THR A 220 -8.38 -3.71 -2.31
CA THR A 220 -9.46 -3.57 -3.28
C THR A 220 -10.68 -2.82 -2.73
N ASP A 221 -10.67 -2.42 -1.44
CA ASP A 221 -11.76 -1.67 -0.77
C ASP A 221 -11.30 -0.24 -0.42
N GLY A 222 -11.04 0.58 -1.45
CA GLY A 222 -10.44 1.90 -1.30
C GLY A 222 -11.44 3.05 -1.28
N ILE A 223 -12.64 2.87 -1.84
CA ILE A 223 -13.66 3.92 -1.89
C ILE A 223 -14.49 3.98 -0.60
N SER A 224 -14.63 5.16 -0.02
CA SER A 224 -15.49 5.33 1.15
C SER A 224 -16.97 5.22 0.77
N TYR A 225 -17.82 4.87 1.75
CA TYR A 225 -19.27 4.88 1.54
C TYR A 225 -19.78 6.23 1.02
N ALA A 226 -19.22 7.35 1.51
CA ALA A 226 -19.63 8.69 1.10
C ALA A 226 -19.28 8.97 -0.37
N ASP A 227 -18.07 8.62 -0.81
CA ASP A 227 -17.68 8.79 -2.22
C ASP A 227 -18.44 7.82 -3.12
N HIS A 228 -18.65 6.58 -2.69
CA HIS A 228 -19.46 5.63 -3.43
C HIS A 228 -20.89 6.16 -3.64
N PHE A 229 -21.49 6.76 -2.61
CA PHE A 229 -22.81 7.38 -2.70
C PHE A 229 -22.83 8.59 -3.65
N GLN A 230 -21.86 9.50 -3.56
CA GLN A 230 -21.76 10.65 -4.48
C GLN A 230 -21.50 10.21 -5.92
N LEU A 231 -20.64 9.22 -6.13
CA LEU A 231 -20.38 8.60 -7.44
C LEU A 231 -21.67 8.00 -8.02
N THR A 232 -22.43 7.25 -7.20
CA THR A 232 -23.71 6.65 -7.59
C THR A 232 -24.71 7.73 -8.04
N LYS A 233 -24.82 8.83 -7.27
CA LYS A 233 -25.65 9.98 -7.63
C LYS A 233 -25.21 10.62 -8.95
N ALA A 234 -23.91 10.86 -9.10
CA ALA A 234 -23.35 11.50 -10.28
C ALA A 234 -23.56 10.65 -11.55
N LEU A 235 -23.32 9.34 -11.49
CA LEU A 235 -23.56 8.42 -12.61
C LEU A 235 -25.05 8.37 -13.02
N GLY A 236 -25.95 8.52 -12.05
CA GLY A 236 -27.39 8.37 -12.24
C GLY A 236 -27.82 6.92 -12.44
N GLU A 237 -29.14 6.68 -12.36
CA GLU A 237 -29.72 5.33 -12.29
C GLU A 237 -29.22 4.37 -13.37
N LYS A 238 -29.16 4.81 -14.64
CA LYS A 238 -28.73 3.99 -15.78
C LYS A 238 -27.33 3.40 -15.60
N TYR A 239 -26.35 4.21 -15.18
CA TYR A 239 -24.95 3.78 -15.10
C TYR A 239 -24.60 3.25 -13.71
N ALA A 240 -25.25 3.74 -12.65
CA ALA A 240 -25.14 3.20 -11.31
C ALA A 240 -25.51 1.70 -11.25
N GLN A 241 -26.56 1.29 -11.96
CA GLN A 241 -26.95 -0.14 -12.06
C GLN A 241 -25.91 -1.03 -12.78
N ARG A 242 -24.93 -0.42 -13.46
CA ARG A 242 -23.85 -1.13 -14.17
C ARG A 242 -22.56 -1.21 -13.34
N MET A 243 -22.55 -0.62 -12.15
CA MET A 243 -21.42 -0.69 -11.23
C MET A 243 -21.23 -2.12 -10.72
N VAL A 244 -19.96 -2.55 -10.69
CA VAL A 244 -19.52 -3.82 -10.12
C VAL A 244 -18.23 -3.59 -9.34
N SER A 245 -17.92 -4.48 -8.40
CA SER A 245 -16.64 -4.46 -7.70
C SER A 245 -15.47 -4.68 -8.67
N ALA A 246 -14.40 -3.90 -8.47
CA ALA A 246 -13.13 -4.04 -9.17
C ALA A 246 -12.17 -5.05 -8.51
N GLU A 247 -12.59 -5.79 -7.47
CA GLU A 247 -11.70 -6.57 -6.60
C GLU A 247 -10.81 -7.58 -7.35
N TYR A 248 -11.38 -8.36 -8.26
CA TYR A 248 -10.59 -9.33 -9.04
C TYR A 248 -9.72 -8.65 -10.11
N LEU A 249 -10.20 -7.55 -10.69
CA LEU A 249 -9.45 -6.77 -11.67
C LEU A 249 -8.20 -6.16 -11.04
N ILE A 250 -8.34 -5.56 -9.86
CA ILE A 250 -7.23 -4.95 -9.12
C ILE A 250 -6.20 -6.00 -8.70
N LEU A 251 -6.65 -7.16 -8.21
CA LEU A 251 -5.72 -8.24 -7.85
C LEU A 251 -4.96 -8.76 -9.08
N ASP A 252 -5.64 -8.99 -10.20
CA ASP A 252 -4.97 -9.42 -11.43
C ASP A 252 -4.04 -8.35 -12.00
N TYR A 253 -4.38 -7.07 -11.84
CA TYR A 253 -3.51 -5.94 -12.21
C TYR A 253 -2.24 -5.92 -11.34
N LEU A 254 -2.41 -6.06 -10.01
CA LEU A 254 -1.32 -6.03 -9.03
C LEU A 254 -0.43 -7.27 -9.03
N THR A 255 -0.90 -8.41 -9.52
CA THR A 255 -0.10 -9.66 -9.54
C THR A 255 0.70 -9.84 -10.83
N ARG A 256 0.33 -9.11 -11.89
CA ARG A 256 1.03 -9.16 -13.18
C ARG A 256 2.17 -8.16 -13.20
N ARG A 257 3.36 -8.66 -13.54
CA ARG A 257 4.59 -7.87 -13.64
C ARG A 257 4.95 -7.62 -15.09
N VAL A 258 5.45 -6.42 -15.37
CA VAL A 258 6.07 -6.08 -16.66
C VAL A 258 7.59 -6.27 -16.60
N ALA A 259 8.25 -6.24 -17.75
CA ALA A 259 9.69 -6.52 -17.84
C ALA A 259 10.50 -5.51 -17.03
N SER A 260 10.13 -4.22 -17.08
CA SER A 260 10.80 -3.18 -16.30
C SER A 260 10.65 -3.36 -14.79
N GLU A 261 9.50 -3.84 -14.29
CA GLU A 261 9.33 -4.20 -12.87
C GLU A 261 10.27 -5.35 -12.51
N ILE A 262 10.36 -6.40 -13.33
CA ILE A 262 11.24 -7.54 -13.07
C ILE A 262 12.71 -7.10 -13.03
N VAL A 263 13.12 -6.23 -13.95
CA VAL A 263 14.47 -5.64 -13.95
C VAL A 263 14.69 -4.82 -12.69
N LEU A 264 13.75 -3.95 -12.31
CA LEU A 264 13.85 -3.16 -11.08
C LEU A 264 13.99 -4.06 -9.85
N TYR A 265 13.16 -5.09 -9.71
CA TYR A 265 13.28 -6.08 -8.64
C TYR A 265 14.65 -6.76 -8.64
N GLY A 266 15.16 -7.13 -9.82
CA GLY A 266 16.47 -7.77 -9.96
C GLY A 266 17.64 -6.88 -9.55
N ILE A 267 17.63 -5.60 -9.94
CA ILE A 267 18.73 -4.65 -9.65
C ILE A 267 18.64 -4.05 -8.26
N SER A 268 17.43 -3.84 -7.74
CA SER A 268 17.24 -3.47 -6.34
C SER A 268 17.73 -4.61 -5.45
N GLY A 269 17.52 -5.87 -5.86
CA GLY A 269 17.77 -7.00 -4.98
C GLY A 269 16.95 -6.88 -3.70
N ASN A 270 17.25 -7.71 -2.69
CA ASN A 270 16.86 -7.35 -1.33
C ASN A 270 17.79 -6.21 -0.89
N LEU A 271 17.47 -4.94 -1.16
CA LEU A 271 18.22 -3.78 -0.63
C LEU A 271 18.36 -3.81 0.91
N ARG A 272 17.55 -4.65 1.56
CA ARG A 272 17.56 -4.91 3.00
C ARG A 272 18.43 -6.11 3.42
N GLU A 273 18.94 -6.91 2.49
CA GLU A 273 20.14 -7.74 2.72
C GLU A 273 21.38 -6.84 2.76
N LYS A 274 21.38 -5.85 3.66
CA LYS A 274 22.63 -5.30 4.15
C LYS A 274 23.38 -6.49 4.73
N GLU A 275 24.55 -6.79 4.17
CA GLU A 275 25.49 -7.74 4.76
C GLU A 275 25.62 -7.39 6.24
N TRP A 276 25.03 -8.24 7.06
CA TRP A 276 25.05 -8.00 8.48
C TRP A 276 26.44 -8.37 8.99
N SER A 277 27.18 -7.36 9.42
CA SER A 277 28.47 -7.58 10.06
C SER A 277 28.28 -8.27 11.43
N PHE A 278 28.95 -9.41 11.57
CA PHE A 278 29.06 -10.19 12.80
C PHE A 278 30.01 -9.57 13.83
N ASP A 279 30.65 -8.43 13.52
CA ASP A 279 31.69 -7.83 14.37
C ASP A 279 31.21 -7.45 15.77
N LYS A 280 29.89 -7.43 15.98
CA LYS A 280 29.23 -7.09 17.25
C LYS A 280 28.70 -8.30 18.02
N LEU A 281 28.75 -9.53 17.48
CA LEU A 281 28.25 -10.72 18.16
C LEU A 281 29.36 -11.32 19.03
N VAL A 282 29.19 -11.18 20.35
CA VAL A 282 30.08 -11.75 21.37
C VAL A 282 29.35 -12.93 22.05
N PRO A 283 29.73 -14.19 21.77
CA PRO A 283 29.09 -15.34 22.40
C PRO A 283 29.16 -15.28 23.92
N GLY A 284 28.04 -15.52 24.57
CA GLY A 284 27.84 -15.43 26.02
C GLY A 284 27.53 -14.03 26.54
N VAL A 285 27.53 -13.00 25.68
CA VAL A 285 27.23 -11.61 26.05
C VAL A 285 26.09 -11.05 25.19
N SER A 286 26.20 -11.14 23.87
CA SER A 286 25.16 -10.65 22.95
C SER A 286 23.88 -11.47 23.07
N THR A 287 22.74 -10.79 23.12
CA THR A 287 21.40 -11.38 23.19
C THR A 287 20.69 -11.32 21.84
N LEU A 288 19.57 -12.02 21.67
CA LEU A 288 18.72 -11.91 20.48
C LEU A 288 18.26 -10.46 20.23
N ARG A 289 18.00 -9.71 21.30
CA ARG A 289 17.64 -8.30 21.21
C ARG A 289 18.76 -7.45 20.61
N ASP A 290 20.00 -7.65 21.04
CA ASP A 290 21.16 -6.87 20.56
C ASP A 290 21.42 -7.10 19.06
N VAL A 291 21.09 -8.30 18.60
CA VAL A 291 21.33 -8.75 17.23
C VAL A 291 20.08 -8.61 16.35
N GLY A 292 18.97 -8.09 16.89
CA GLY A 292 17.70 -7.97 16.17
C GLY A 292 17.18 -9.32 15.64
N GLY A 293 17.50 -10.41 16.33
CA GLY A 293 17.14 -11.78 15.97
C GLY A 293 15.87 -12.28 16.66
N ASP A 294 15.38 -13.40 16.17
CA ASP A 294 14.29 -14.18 16.72
C ASP A 294 14.69 -15.67 16.79
N TRP A 295 13.94 -16.48 17.52
CA TRP A 295 14.21 -17.91 17.66
C TRP A 295 13.38 -18.75 16.69
N PHE A 296 13.89 -19.93 16.31
CA PHE A 296 13.13 -20.96 15.59
C PHE A 296 12.13 -21.65 16.54
N CYS A 297 11.15 -20.89 17.07
CA CYS A 297 9.97 -21.36 17.79
C CYS A 297 10.18 -22.04 19.16
N THR A 298 9.30 -21.71 20.11
CA THR A 298 8.66 -22.68 21.01
C THR A 298 7.20 -22.25 21.22
N ARG A 299 6.26 -22.91 20.53
CA ARG A 299 4.80 -22.73 20.67
C ARG A 299 4.21 -23.57 21.79
N GLU A 300 4.90 -23.68 22.92
CA GLU A 300 4.33 -24.32 24.10
C GLU A 300 3.49 -23.30 24.88
N ILE A 301 2.28 -23.71 25.30
CA ILE A 301 1.36 -22.87 26.06
C ILE A 301 2.05 -22.45 27.37
N GLY A 302 2.22 -21.14 27.60
CA GLY A 302 2.89 -20.59 28.78
C GLY A 302 4.35 -20.14 28.55
N HIS A 303 4.87 -20.27 27.33
CA HIS A 303 6.19 -19.78 26.96
C HIS A 303 6.31 -18.24 27.11
N LYS A 304 7.40 -17.76 27.73
CA LYS A 304 7.71 -16.33 27.87
C LYS A 304 8.69 -15.90 26.79
N GLU A 305 8.19 -15.30 25.71
CA GLU A 305 9.02 -14.83 24.59
C GLU A 305 10.09 -13.81 25.01
N GLU A 306 9.76 -12.93 25.95
CA GLU A 306 10.70 -11.93 26.48
C GLU A 306 11.93 -12.57 27.13
N ALA A 307 11.76 -13.71 27.81
CA ALA A 307 12.86 -14.41 28.46
C ALA A 307 13.87 -15.00 27.47
N MET A 308 13.44 -15.27 26.23
CA MET A 308 14.33 -15.74 25.16
C MET A 308 15.05 -14.59 24.47
N ARG A 309 14.40 -13.43 24.33
CA ARG A 309 15.01 -12.25 23.68
C ARG A 309 16.22 -11.72 24.44
N ASP A 310 16.20 -11.85 25.76
CA ASP A 310 17.26 -11.37 26.64
C ASP A 310 18.27 -12.48 27.02
N HIS A 311 18.15 -13.69 26.44
CA HIS A 311 19.09 -14.79 26.67
C HIS A 311 20.43 -14.54 25.95
N PRO A 312 21.59 -14.62 26.63
CA PRO A 312 22.88 -14.48 25.97
C PRO A 312 23.17 -15.67 25.05
N LEU A 313 23.36 -15.38 23.76
CA LEU A 313 23.60 -16.36 22.71
C LEU A 313 24.91 -17.09 22.93
N GLN A 314 24.87 -18.42 22.95
CA GLN A 314 26.01 -19.28 23.19
C GLN A 314 26.58 -19.84 21.89
N ARG A 315 27.82 -20.34 21.99
CA ARG A 315 28.40 -21.14 20.91
C ARG A 315 27.64 -22.45 20.76
N GLY A 316 27.21 -22.73 19.53
CA GLY A 316 26.38 -23.87 19.18
C GLY A 316 24.90 -23.51 19.00
N ASP A 317 24.50 -22.28 19.30
CA ASP A 317 23.12 -21.84 19.13
C ASP A 317 22.80 -21.56 17.65
N LEU A 318 21.53 -21.79 17.32
CA LEU A 318 20.92 -21.43 16.05
C LEU A 318 19.84 -20.39 16.32
N PHE A 319 19.85 -19.29 15.58
CA PHE A 319 18.83 -18.26 15.65
C PHE A 319 18.48 -17.77 14.24
N GLN A 320 17.38 -17.04 14.10
CA GLN A 320 17.03 -16.40 12.84
C GLN A 320 17.08 -14.89 12.98
N ARG A 321 17.34 -14.19 11.88
CA ARG A 321 17.00 -12.77 11.77
C ARG A 321 16.20 -12.62 10.50
N GLU A 322 15.02 -12.03 10.62
CA GLU A 322 14.02 -12.00 9.54
C GLU A 322 13.75 -13.43 9.05
N THR A 323 14.06 -13.73 7.80
CA THR A 323 13.88 -15.06 7.17
C THR A 323 15.17 -15.88 7.10
N ASN A 324 16.30 -15.34 7.58
CA ASN A 324 17.61 -15.93 7.41
C ASN A 324 18.08 -16.68 8.68
N PRO A 325 18.46 -17.98 8.59
CA PRO A 325 19.05 -18.74 9.68
C PRO A 325 20.53 -18.38 9.92
N TYR A 326 20.95 -18.36 11.19
CA TYR A 326 22.33 -18.12 11.62
C TYR A 326 22.76 -19.15 12.67
N TYR A 327 24.00 -19.61 12.58
CA TYR A 327 24.61 -20.58 13.50
C TYR A 327 25.89 -19.99 14.12
N ILE A 328 26.05 -20.13 15.44
CA ILE A 328 27.26 -19.69 16.15
C ILE A 328 28.21 -20.88 16.31
N PRO A 329 29.39 -20.91 15.67
CA PRO A 329 30.29 -22.07 15.76
C PRO A 329 30.83 -22.32 17.18
N LYS A 330 30.94 -23.61 17.54
CA LYS A 330 31.67 -24.05 18.73
C LYS A 330 33.16 -23.73 18.64
N LYS A 331 33.83 -23.65 19.80
CA LYS A 331 35.27 -23.36 19.83
C LYS A 331 36.03 -24.46 19.08
N GLY A 332 36.80 -24.07 18.06
CA GLY A 332 37.56 -25.00 17.22
C GLY A 332 36.75 -25.66 16.09
N GLU A 333 35.46 -25.37 15.98
CA GLU A 333 34.62 -25.82 14.88
C GLU A 333 34.93 -25.00 13.62
N LYS A 334 35.29 -25.69 12.54
CA LYS A 334 35.64 -25.08 11.25
C LYS A 334 34.59 -25.31 10.17
N GLU A 335 33.64 -26.20 10.42
CA GLU A 335 32.59 -26.57 9.48
C GLU A 335 31.25 -26.68 10.22
N LEU A 336 30.15 -26.55 9.48
CA LEU A 336 28.81 -26.72 10.04
C LEU A 336 28.60 -28.15 10.59
N PRO A 337 27.88 -28.30 11.72
CA PRO A 337 27.46 -29.60 12.23
C PRO A 337 26.73 -30.45 11.19
N SER A 338 26.97 -31.76 11.21
CA SER A 338 26.31 -32.71 10.30
C SER A 338 24.77 -32.61 10.28
N PRO A 339 24.08 -32.43 11.44
CA PRO A 339 22.63 -32.21 11.43
C PRO A 339 22.19 -30.97 10.64
N ILE A 340 22.93 -29.86 10.77
CA ILE A 340 22.63 -28.60 10.06
C ILE A 340 22.88 -28.77 8.57
N LYS A 341 24.00 -29.40 8.18
CA LYS A 341 24.28 -29.74 6.77
C LYS A 341 23.16 -30.58 6.16
N LYS A 342 22.68 -31.60 6.87
CA LYS A 342 21.59 -32.45 6.40
C LYS A 342 20.29 -31.66 6.18
N VAL A 343 19.92 -30.77 7.11
CA VAL A 343 18.73 -29.91 6.93
C VAL A 343 18.90 -29.01 5.71
N TRP A 344 20.08 -28.42 5.53
CA TRP A 344 20.39 -27.57 4.39
C TRP A 344 20.29 -28.35 3.06
N ASP A 345 20.83 -29.57 3.00
CA ASP A 345 20.75 -30.43 1.83
C ASP A 345 19.29 -30.75 1.46
N GLU A 346 18.42 -31.02 2.45
CA GLU A 346 16.99 -31.22 2.21
C GLU A 346 16.29 -29.95 1.71
N VAL A 347 16.61 -28.77 2.27
CA VAL A 347 16.07 -27.49 1.78
C VAL A 347 16.48 -27.24 0.32
N LEU A 348 17.73 -27.54 -0.04
CA LEU A 348 18.21 -27.41 -1.42
C LEU A 348 17.50 -28.38 -2.38
N LYS A 349 17.21 -29.61 -1.94
CA LYS A 349 16.40 -30.55 -2.73
C LYS A 349 14.99 -30.01 -2.97
N VAL A 350 14.32 -29.50 -1.93
CA VAL A 350 12.99 -28.90 -2.06
C VAL A 350 13.01 -27.70 -3.00
N ARG A 351 13.98 -26.80 -2.84
CA ARG A 351 14.15 -25.65 -3.74
C ARG A 351 14.34 -26.09 -5.19
N LYS A 352 15.15 -27.13 -5.44
CA LYS A 352 15.33 -27.69 -6.78
C LYS A 352 14.01 -28.23 -7.36
N ILE A 353 13.24 -28.98 -6.57
CA ILE A 353 11.92 -29.49 -7.00
C ILE A 353 11.00 -28.32 -7.36
N LEU A 354 10.93 -27.28 -6.53
CA LEU A 354 10.11 -26.10 -6.80
C LEU A 354 10.54 -25.40 -8.10
N LEU A 355 11.85 -25.17 -8.29
CA LEU A 355 12.41 -24.56 -9.49
C LEU A 355 12.13 -25.36 -10.77
N GLU A 356 12.12 -26.69 -10.69
CA GLU A 356 11.86 -27.56 -11.85
C GLU A 356 10.37 -27.66 -12.20
N ASN A 357 9.46 -27.37 -11.26
CA ASN A 357 8.03 -27.64 -11.41
C ASN A 357 7.15 -26.38 -11.49
N ILE A 358 7.60 -25.23 -11.00
CA ILE A 358 6.88 -23.95 -11.18
C ILE A 358 7.19 -23.44 -12.60
N LYS A 359 6.15 -23.29 -13.43
CA LYS A 359 6.24 -22.88 -14.84
C LYS A 359 5.44 -21.63 -15.11
#